data_AF-A0A2T2T6L1-F1
#
_entry.id   AF-A0A2T2T6L1-F1
#
_cell.length_a   1.000
_cell.length_b   1.000
_cell.length_c   1.000
_cell.angle_alpha   90.00
_cell.angle_beta   90.00
_cell.angle_gamma   90.00
#
_symmetry.space_group_name_H-M   'P 1'
#
loop_
_entity.id
_entity.type
_entity.pdbx_description
1 polymer ?
#
loop_
_entity_poly.entity_id
_entity_poly.type
_entity_poly.pdbx_seq_one_letter_code
_entity_poly.pdbx_strand_id
1 'polypeptide(L)' 'MHGKNMHRVMRDLAAMVKHGSEKASWLLRMRTGRSGRWRWYRAEATNCLSLATPAITVRLRDLHQW' A
#
# COMPACT_ATOMS: atom_id res chain seq x y z
N MET A 1 4.91 8.69 6.02
CA MET A 1 5.45 7.39 5.56
C MET A 1 6.94 7.56 5.29
N HIS A 2 7.79 6.59 5.60
CA HIS A 2 9.24 6.74 5.35
C HIS A 2 9.54 6.82 3.84
N GLY A 3 10.34 7.81 3.40
CA GLY A 3 10.53 8.14 1.98
C GLY A 3 11.02 7.00 1.09
N LYS A 4 11.89 6.12 1.62
CA LYS A 4 12.39 4.92 0.91
C LYS A 4 11.26 3.95 0.51
N ASN A 5 10.18 3.87 1.29
CA ASN A 5 9.04 3.02 0.95
C ASN A 5 8.15 3.66 -0.11
N MET A 6 8.13 5.01 -0.17
CA MET A 6 7.28 5.75 -1.09
C MET A 6 7.67 5.50 -2.55
N HIS A 7 8.96 5.47 -2.86
CA HIS A 7 9.42 5.25 -4.24
C HIS A 7 8.99 3.88 -4.78
N ARG A 8 9.09 2.82 -3.96
CA ARG A 8 8.66 1.47 -4.34
C ARG A 8 7.14 1.40 -4.53
N VAL A 9 6.39 2.01 -3.62
CA VAL A 9 4.92 2.09 -3.74
C VAL A 9 4.52 2.81 -5.03
N MET A 10 5.11 3.97 -5.32
CA MET A 10 4.81 4.73 -6.54
C MET A 10 5.14 3.96 -7.81
N ARG A 11 6.27 3.25 -7.84
CA ARG A 11 6.66 2.42 -8.98
C ARG A 11 5.66 1.29 -9.24
N ASP A 12 5.28 0.59 -8.18
CA ASP A 12 4.36 -0.55 -8.29
C ASP A 12 2.94 -0.09 -8.63
N LEU A 13 2.48 1.06 -8.11
CA LEU A 13 1.22 1.69 -8.52
C LEU A 13 1.24 2.12 -9.99
N ALA A 14 2.34 2.72 -10.46
CA ALA A 14 2.49 3.05 -11.88
C ALA A 14 2.45 1.79 -12.76
N ALA A 15 3.02 0.67 -12.31
CA ALA A 15 2.92 -0.60 -13.00
C ALA A 15 1.49 -1.16 -13.00
N MET A 16 0.72 -1.01 -11.91
CA MET A 16 -0.69 -1.40 -11.89
C MET A 16 -1.51 -0.63 -12.92
N VAL A 17 -1.29 0.68 -13.03
CA VAL A 17 -1.99 1.53 -14.00
C VAL A 17 -1.55 1.26 -15.43
N LYS A 18 -0.24 1.12 -15.67
CA LYS A 18 0.33 1.02 -17.02
C LYS A 18 0.30 -0.40 -17.60
N HIS A 19 0.53 -1.40 -16.76
CA HIS A 19 0.74 -2.79 -17.18
C HIS A 19 -0.34 -3.75 -16.64
N GLY A 20 -1.31 -3.25 -15.87
CA GLY A 20 -2.40 -4.09 -15.37
C GLY A 20 -1.98 -5.06 -14.27
N SER A 21 -0.86 -4.84 -13.59
CA SER A 21 -0.45 -5.69 -12.46
C SER A 21 -1.60 -5.83 -11.46
N GLU A 22 -2.00 -7.05 -11.14
CA GLU A 22 -3.20 -7.30 -10.34
C GLU A 22 -3.00 -7.00 -8.86
N LYS A 23 -1.80 -7.27 -8.32
CA LYS A 23 -1.52 -7.19 -6.88
C LYS A 23 -0.11 -6.70 -6.61
N ALA A 24 0.07 -5.99 -5.49
CA ALA A 24 1.36 -5.64 -4.93
C ALA A 24 1.31 -5.67 -3.40
N SER A 25 2.45 -5.87 -2.77
CA SER A 25 2.54 -5.82 -1.31
C SER A 25 3.81 -5.15 -0.83
N TRP A 26 3.68 -4.41 0.28
CA TRP A 26 4.78 -3.65 0.85
C TRP A 26 4.76 -3.68 2.37
N LEU A 27 5.95 -3.54 2.95
CA LEU A 27 6.13 -3.29 4.37
C LEU A 27 6.30 -1.78 4.61
N LEU A 28 5.30 -1.16 5.23
CA LEU A 28 5.22 0.29 5.40
C LEU A 28 5.49 0.70 6.85
N ARG A 29 6.46 1.60 7.04
CA ARG A 29 6.62 2.30 8.32
C ARG A 29 5.76 3.56 8.30
N MET A 30 4.74 3.62 9.15
CA MET A 30 3.80 4.73 9.23
C MET A 30 3.67 5.24 10.66
N ARG A 31 3.42 6.55 10.79
CA ARG A 31 3.10 7.21 12.04
C ARG A 31 1.64 7.61 11.98
N THR A 32 0.79 6.89 12.72
CA THR A 32 -0.64 7.22 12.82
C THR A 32 -0.85 8.26 13.92
N GLY A 33 -1.77 9.21 13.73
CA GLY A 33 -2.03 10.30 14.66
C GLY A 33 -2.39 9.86 16.09
N ARG A 34 -2.89 8.64 16.28
CA ARG A 34 -3.40 8.13 17.56
C ARG A 34 -2.34 7.85 18.63
N SER A 35 -1.08 7.60 18.25
CA SER A 35 -0.01 7.28 19.21
C SER A 35 1.28 8.03 18.98
N GLY A 36 1.43 8.72 17.83
CA GLY A 36 2.69 9.36 17.45
C GLY A 36 3.87 8.40 17.24
N ARG A 37 3.70 7.09 17.46
CA ARG A 37 4.74 6.07 17.29
C ARG A 37 4.79 5.58 15.86
N TRP A 38 5.99 5.28 15.40
CA TRP A 38 6.19 4.55 14.15
C TRP A 38 5.80 3.09 14.35
N ARG A 39 4.97 2.57 13.46
CA ARG A 39 4.59 1.16 13.43
C ARG A 39 4.78 0.60 12.02
N TRP A 40 5.03 -0.70 11.98
CA TRP A 40 5.08 -1.46 10.74
C TRP A 40 3.69 -1.94 10.36
N TYR A 41 3.32 -1.70 9.11
CA TYR A 41 2.10 -2.19 8.51
C TYR A 41 2.42 -2.97 7.27
N ARG A 42 1.73 -4.08 7.06
CA ARG A 42 1.66 -4.73 5.76
C ARG A 42 0.58 -4.04 4.94
N ALA A 43 0.96 -3.53 3.77
CA ALA A 43 0.03 -2.98 2.80
C ALA A 43 -0.13 -3.95 1.63
N GLU A 44 -1.37 -4.30 1.30
CA GLU A 44 -1.73 -5.19 0.20
C GLU A 44 -2.58 -4.38 -0.78
N ALA A 45 -2.07 -4.11 -1.97
CA ALA A 45 -2.79 -3.43 -3.04
C ALA A 45 -3.40 -4.43 -4.01
N THR A 46 -4.65 -4.19 -4.39
CA THR A 46 -5.38 -4.92 -5.44
C THR A 46 -5.83 -3.93 -6.50
N ASN A 47 -5.53 -4.24 -7.75
CA ASN A 47 -5.94 -3.44 -8.90
C ASN A 47 -7.36 -3.85 -9.31
N CYS A 48 -8.29 -2.92 -9.15
CA CYS A 48 -9.70 -3.09 -9.51
C CYS A 48 -10.08 -2.09 -10.63
N LEU A 49 -9.12 -1.63 -11.44
CA LEU A 49 -9.35 -0.61 -12.48
C LEU A 49 -10.22 -1.11 -13.64
N SER A 50 -10.41 -2.43 -13.78
CA SER A 50 -11.31 -3.05 -14.75
C SER A 50 -12.76 -3.19 -14.27
N LEU A 51 -13.06 -2.86 -13.01
CA LEU A 51 -14.42 -2.96 -12.46
C LEU A 51 -15.27 -1.73 -12.82
N ALA A 52 -16.59 -1.86 -12.66
CA ALA A 52 -17.56 -0.78 -12.88
C ALA A 52 -17.25 0.49 -12.06
N THR A 53 -16.56 0.36 -10.93
CA THR A 53 -16.01 1.48 -10.16
C THR A 53 -14.50 1.30 -10.04
N PRO A 54 -13.72 1.92 -10.94
CA PRO A 54 -12.29 1.68 -11.04
C PRO A 54 -11.55 2.25 -9.82
N ALA A 55 -10.82 1.39 -9.12
CA ALA A 55 -10.02 1.79 -7.97
C ALA A 55 -8.80 0.88 -7.79
N ILE A 56 -7.80 1.37 -7.05
CA ILE A 56 -6.79 0.50 -6.44
C ILE A 56 -7.12 0.44 -4.94
N THR A 57 -7.47 -0.74 -4.46
CA THR A 57 -7.80 -0.95 -3.05
C THR A 57 -6.53 -1.32 -2.28
N VAL A 58 -6.23 -0.59 -1.21
CA VAL A 58 -5.09 -0.89 -0.33
C VAL A 58 -5.59 -1.31 1.04
N ARG A 59 -5.30 -2.57 1.42
CA ARG A 59 -5.57 -3.08 2.76
C ARG A 59 -4.34 -2.94 3.62
N LEU A 60 -4.50 -2.33 4.80
CA LEU A 60 -3.45 -2.20 5.81
C LEU A 60 -3.68 -3.22 6.93
N ARG A 61 -2.64 -3.95 7.31
CA ARG A 61 -2.61 -4.83 8.48
C ARG A 61 -1.50 -4.39 9.42
N ASP A 62 -1.83 -4.10 10.68
CA ASP A 62 -0.83 -3.81 11.70
C ASP A 62 -0.05 -5.09 12.01
N LEU A 63 1.28 -5.02 11.99
CA LEU A 63 2.14 -6.17 12.29
C LEU A 63 2.46 -6.30 13.78
N HIS A 64 1.94 -5.41 14.64
CA HIS A 64 2.08 -5.52 16.09
C HIS A 64 0.97 -6.35 16.77
N GLN A 65 -0.01 -6.85 16.03
CA GLN A 65 -0.99 -7.82 16.56
C GLN A 65 -0.49 -9.24 16.24
N TRP A 66 0.36 -9.77 17.12
CA TRP A 66 0.68 -11.19 17.23
C TRP A 66 0.40 -11.61 18.67
#